data_AF-A0A2V8SIK9-F1
#
_entry.id   AF-A0A2V8SIK9-F1
#
_cell.length_a   1.000
_cell.length_b   1.000
_cell.length_c   1.000
_cell.angle_alpha   90.00
_cell.angle_beta   90.00
_cell.angle_gamma   90.00
#
_symmetry.space_group_name_H-M   'P 1'
#
loop_
_entity.id
_entity.type
_entity.pdbx_description
1 polymer ?
#
loop_
_entity_poly.entity_id
_entity_poly.type
_entity_poly.pdbx_seq_one_letter_code
_entity_poly.pdbx_strand_id
1 'polypeptide(L)'
;HARPQLALYAFLWNPLILMHHVANGHNDILVGCLLALALYLVVRGAEVWVIPVLVAATFLKYAPVLLIPLALVLIVRRRGWKVAATGCALGALIAAAVSVPYIQDWRLFKLEDIGDNASLIDNSLHSFLIHVFENVARIVPALADFHAAVNSSIKLALRAGFILFFVYQLVRLPKNFGARHLTEKSLLVLFVLICVVSSKFNAWYVGMLLPPALLLEERHWLRRLILLISCTELLSLTFFKQAYMLNFFAMILLPCWIIFRRVREEKAMESATASLPAG
;
A
#
# COMPACT_ATOMS: atom_id res chain seq x y z
N HIS A 1 17.52 12.27 -4.58
CA HIS A 1 16.53 13.30 -4.17
C HIS A 1 17.14 14.67 -4.27
N ALA A 2 16.38 15.65 -4.73
CA ALA A 2 16.83 17.04 -4.72
C ALA A 2 16.94 17.61 -3.29
N ARG A 3 16.05 17.20 -2.36
CA ARG A 3 16.01 17.71 -0.97
C ARG A 3 15.75 16.59 0.06
N PRO A 4 16.74 15.74 0.39
CA PRO A 4 16.57 14.65 1.35
C PRO A 4 16.18 15.14 2.76
N GLN A 5 16.66 16.32 3.16
CA GLN A 5 16.33 16.95 4.44
C GLN A 5 14.82 17.20 4.59
N LEU A 6 14.15 17.65 3.52
CA LEU A 6 12.71 17.90 3.54
C LEU A 6 11.91 16.59 3.64
N ALA A 7 12.38 15.52 2.97
CA ALA A 7 11.76 14.20 3.12
C ALA A 7 11.88 13.68 4.55
N LEU A 8 13.06 13.83 5.17
CA LEU A 8 13.28 13.44 6.55
C LEU A 8 12.43 14.26 7.52
N TYR A 9 12.34 15.58 7.32
CA TYR A 9 11.48 16.45 8.10
C TYR A 9 10.00 16.06 7.97
N ALA A 10 9.52 15.85 6.74
CA ALA A 10 8.15 15.40 6.48
C ALA A 10 7.83 14.03 7.08
N PHE A 11 8.84 13.19 7.33
CA PHE A 11 8.71 11.90 7.99
C PHE A 11 8.71 12.03 9.52
N LEU A 12 9.79 12.59 10.08
CA LEU A 12 10.01 12.67 11.53
C LEU A 12 9.00 13.58 12.21
N TRP A 13 8.52 14.61 11.50
CA TRP A 13 7.56 15.59 12.00
C TRP A 13 6.13 15.34 11.53
N ASN A 14 5.85 14.15 10.98
CA ASN A 14 4.50 13.75 10.65
C ASN A 14 3.73 13.40 11.95
N PRO A 15 2.67 14.14 12.32
CA PRO A 15 1.96 13.89 13.58
C PRO A 15 1.34 12.49 13.63
N LEU A 16 0.95 11.93 12.48
CA LEU A 16 0.38 10.58 12.41
C LEU A 16 1.43 9.54 12.83
N ILE A 17 2.67 9.72 12.39
CA ILE A 17 3.78 8.84 12.73
C ILE A 17 4.11 8.94 14.22
N LEU A 18 4.20 10.16 14.75
CA LEU A 18 4.46 10.38 16.17
C LEU A 18 3.37 9.77 17.06
N MET A 19 2.10 9.98 16.71
CA MET A 19 0.98 9.47 17.50
C MET A 19 0.84 7.94 17.40
N HIS A 20 0.80 7.38 16.19
CA HIS A 20 0.51 5.95 16.05
C HIS A 20 1.71 5.04 16.27
N HIS A 21 2.91 5.45 15.86
CA HIS A 21 4.07 4.55 15.88
C HIS A 21 5.00 4.79 17.06
N VAL A 22 5.16 6.05 17.48
CA VAL A 22 5.99 6.37 18.66
C VAL A 22 5.16 6.27 19.94
N ALA A 23 4.03 6.98 20.02
CA ALA A 23 3.22 6.99 21.24
C ALA A 23 2.40 5.70 21.42
N ASN A 24 1.73 5.20 20.37
CA ASN A 24 0.87 4.02 20.46
C ASN A 24 1.57 2.69 20.09
N GLY A 25 2.83 2.72 19.63
CA GLY A 25 3.61 1.50 19.38
C GLY A 25 3.14 0.63 18.20
N HIS A 26 2.36 1.14 17.25
CA HIS A 26 2.00 0.36 16.06
C HIS A 26 3.23 0.08 15.20
N ASN A 27 3.42 -1.19 14.81
CA ASN A 27 4.62 -1.67 14.13
C ASN A 27 4.63 -1.47 12.60
N ASP A 28 3.57 -0.92 12.01
CA ASP A 28 3.46 -0.67 10.56
C ASP A 28 4.61 0.16 9.99
N ILE A 29 5.18 1.06 10.80
CA ILE A 29 6.33 1.84 10.41
C ILE A 29 7.57 0.98 10.11
N LEU A 30 7.74 -0.14 10.83
CA LEU A 30 8.84 -1.06 10.61
C LEU A 30 8.71 -1.75 9.24
N VAL A 31 7.48 -2.09 8.85
CA VAL A 31 7.19 -2.58 7.49
C VAL A 31 7.59 -1.53 6.47
N GLY A 32 7.16 -0.27 6.65
CA GLY A 32 7.54 0.82 5.76
C GLY A 32 9.06 1.03 5.66
N CYS A 33 9.78 0.97 6.78
CA CYS A 33 11.24 1.06 6.81
C CYS A 33 11.91 -0.12 6.09
N LEU A 34 11.44 -1.36 6.27
CA LEU A 34 11.96 -2.51 5.53
C LEU A 34 11.69 -2.42 4.03
N LEU A 35 10.52 -1.90 3.64
CA LEU A 35 10.22 -1.63 2.23
C LEU A 35 11.16 -0.58 1.65
N ALA A 36 11.41 0.52 2.37
CA ALA A 36 12.36 1.53 1.96
C ALA A 36 13.80 0.97 1.88
N LEU A 37 14.20 0.10 2.81
CA LEU A 37 15.48 -0.61 2.79
C LEU A 37 15.61 -1.53 1.57
N ALA A 38 14.58 -2.31 1.25
CA ALA A 38 14.57 -3.16 0.06
C ALA A 38 14.79 -2.34 -1.22
N LEU A 39 14.13 -1.19 -1.33
CA LEU A 39 14.32 -0.28 -2.48
C LEU A 39 15.70 0.37 -2.49
N TYR A 40 16.23 0.76 -1.33
CA TYR A 40 17.59 1.26 -1.19
C TYR A 40 18.63 0.23 -1.66
N LEU A 41 18.47 -1.06 -1.29
CA LEU A 41 19.35 -2.15 -1.72
C LEU A 41 19.38 -2.31 -3.24
N VAL A 42 18.26 -2.12 -3.92
CA VAL A 42 18.19 -2.12 -5.40
C VAL A 42 19.02 -0.98 -5.99
N VAL A 43 18.98 0.21 -5.40
CA VAL A 43 19.77 1.37 -5.84
C VAL A 43 21.26 1.14 -5.61
N ARG A 44 21.63 0.51 -4.48
CA ARG A 44 23.01 0.16 -4.14
C ARG A 44 23.58 -1.01 -4.94
N GLY A 45 22.77 -1.66 -5.79
CA GLY A 45 23.20 -2.84 -6.53
C GLY A 45 23.40 -4.08 -5.65
N ALA A 46 22.77 -4.12 -4.47
CA ALA A 46 22.79 -5.22 -3.53
C ALA A 46 21.52 -6.08 -3.66
N GLU A 47 21.15 -6.42 -4.91
CA GLU A 47 19.86 -7.03 -5.24
C GLU A 47 19.59 -8.38 -4.55
N VAL A 48 20.63 -9.13 -4.19
CA VAL A 48 20.50 -10.42 -3.49
C VAL A 48 19.76 -10.30 -2.15
N TRP A 49 19.84 -9.14 -1.49
CA TRP A 49 19.23 -8.89 -0.18
C TRP A 49 17.79 -8.37 -0.25
N VAL A 50 17.29 -8.05 -1.44
CA VAL A 50 15.95 -7.45 -1.62
C VAL A 50 14.85 -8.42 -1.20
N ILE A 51 14.90 -9.67 -1.67
CA ILE A 51 13.89 -10.70 -1.32
C ILE A 51 13.96 -11.05 0.18
N PRO A 52 15.14 -11.30 0.79
CA PRO A 52 15.25 -11.49 2.24
C PRO A 52 14.59 -10.39 3.07
N VAL A 53 14.80 -9.11 2.71
CA VAL A 53 14.17 -7.99 3.41
C VAL A 53 12.66 -7.94 3.20
N LEU A 54 12.16 -8.24 2.00
CA LEU A 54 10.71 -8.34 1.75
C LEU A 54 10.06 -9.50 2.51
N VAL A 55 10.76 -10.62 2.68
CA VAL A 55 10.31 -11.74 3.52
C VAL A 55 10.25 -11.29 4.98
N ALA A 56 11.28 -10.64 5.50
CA ALA A 56 11.25 -10.08 6.86
C ALA A 56 10.07 -9.10 7.05
N ALA A 57 9.79 -8.24 6.07
CA ALA A 57 8.62 -7.35 6.10
C ALA A 57 7.30 -8.13 6.08
N THR A 58 7.24 -9.26 5.36
CA THR A 58 6.07 -10.14 5.28
C THR A 58 5.74 -10.80 6.63
N PHE A 59 6.75 -11.15 7.41
CA PHE A 59 6.55 -11.70 8.77
C PHE A 59 6.04 -10.65 9.76
N LEU A 60 6.29 -9.36 9.52
CA LEU A 60 5.66 -8.30 10.31
C LEU A 60 4.20 -8.10 9.92
N LYS A 61 3.92 -8.04 8.61
CA LYS A 61 2.57 -8.00 8.03
C LYS A 61 2.57 -8.66 6.67
N TYR A 62 1.53 -9.40 6.30
CA TYR A 62 1.53 -10.21 5.07
C TYR A 62 1.54 -9.41 3.75
N ALA A 63 1.15 -8.12 3.74
CA ALA A 63 0.99 -7.31 2.51
C ALA A 63 2.25 -7.23 1.59
N PRO A 64 3.49 -7.08 2.10
CA PRO A 64 4.72 -7.02 1.31
C PRO A 64 5.00 -8.27 0.47
N VAL A 65 4.38 -9.42 0.75
CA VAL A 65 4.56 -10.65 -0.03
C VAL A 65 4.26 -10.42 -1.52
N LEU A 66 3.29 -9.54 -1.81
CA LEU A 66 2.89 -9.19 -3.17
C LEU A 66 3.97 -8.45 -3.96
N LEU A 67 5.00 -7.93 -3.28
CA LEU A 67 6.11 -7.25 -3.94
C LEU A 67 7.21 -8.20 -4.40
N ILE A 68 7.23 -9.44 -3.90
CA ILE A 68 8.25 -10.43 -4.24
C ILE A 68 8.25 -10.75 -5.75
N PRO A 69 7.11 -10.97 -6.43
CA PRO A 69 7.10 -11.18 -7.89
C PRO A 69 7.68 -10.01 -8.68
N LEU A 70 7.39 -8.76 -8.29
CA LEU A 70 7.96 -7.57 -8.94
C LEU A 70 9.48 -7.50 -8.73
N ALA A 71 9.95 -7.75 -7.51
CA ALA A 71 11.37 -7.79 -7.19
C ALA A 71 12.08 -8.91 -7.98
N LEU A 72 11.50 -10.11 -8.05
CA LEU A 72 12.04 -11.23 -8.83
C LEU A 72 12.26 -10.86 -10.29
N VAL A 73 11.25 -10.29 -10.95
CA VAL A 73 11.37 -9.87 -12.35
C VAL A 73 12.51 -8.85 -12.52
N LEU A 74 12.64 -7.88 -11.60
CA LEU A 74 13.72 -6.91 -11.65
C LEU A 74 15.10 -7.58 -11.52
N ILE A 75 15.26 -8.43 -10.51
CA ILE A 75 16.55 -9.07 -10.18
C ILE A 75 16.98 -10.00 -11.31
N VAL A 76 16.05 -10.82 -11.85
CA VAL A 76 16.33 -11.70 -12.98
C VAL A 76 16.77 -10.90 -14.19
N ARG A 77 16.10 -9.78 -14.51
CA ARG A 77 16.46 -8.92 -15.64
C ARG A 77 17.81 -8.20 -15.48
N ARG A 78 18.16 -7.76 -14.26
CA ARG A 78 19.38 -6.97 -14.01
C ARG A 78 20.61 -7.81 -13.69
N ARG A 79 20.44 -8.95 -13.00
CA ARG A 79 21.52 -9.75 -12.41
C ARG A 79 21.45 -11.23 -12.77
N GLY A 80 20.38 -11.69 -13.42
CA GLY A 80 20.17 -13.08 -13.79
C GLY A 80 19.51 -13.93 -12.71
N TRP A 81 19.09 -15.13 -13.10
CA TRP A 81 18.30 -16.05 -12.26
C TRP A 81 19.06 -16.57 -11.03
N LYS A 82 20.39 -16.70 -11.11
CA LYS A 82 21.22 -17.20 -9.99
C LYS A 82 21.12 -16.28 -8.77
N VAL A 83 21.24 -14.97 -8.97
CA VAL A 83 21.13 -13.97 -7.88
C VAL A 83 19.71 -13.97 -7.30
N ALA A 84 18.68 -14.10 -8.14
CA ALA A 84 17.31 -14.23 -7.69
C ALA A 84 17.10 -15.50 -6.85
N ALA A 85 17.63 -16.64 -7.30
CA ALA A 85 17.56 -17.91 -6.56
C ALA A 85 18.29 -17.84 -5.22
N THR A 86 19.48 -17.24 -5.17
CA THR A 86 20.19 -17.00 -3.91
C THR A 86 19.38 -16.10 -2.96
N GLY A 87 18.78 -15.02 -3.47
CA GLY A 87 17.89 -14.16 -2.68
C GLY A 87 16.68 -14.91 -2.13
N CYS A 88 16.03 -15.77 -2.94
CA CYS A 88 14.96 -16.65 -2.48
C CYS A 88 15.41 -17.63 -1.41
N ALA A 89 16.59 -18.26 -1.58
CA ALA A 89 17.13 -19.21 -0.61
C ALA A 89 17.43 -18.53 0.74
N LEU A 90 18.01 -17.32 0.72
CA LEU A 90 18.22 -16.51 1.92
C LEU A 90 16.89 -16.08 2.56
N GLY A 91 15.90 -15.70 1.75
CA GLY A 91 14.55 -15.40 2.24
C GLY A 91 13.88 -16.61 2.91
N ALA A 92 13.99 -17.78 2.29
CA ALA A 92 13.49 -19.04 2.85
C ALA A 92 14.22 -19.41 4.16
N LEU A 93 15.53 -19.14 4.24
CA LEU A 93 16.30 -19.34 5.48
C LEU A 93 15.80 -18.42 6.62
N ILE A 94 15.53 -17.15 6.33
CA ILE A 94 14.92 -16.23 7.31
C ILE A 94 13.54 -16.74 7.73
N ALA A 95 12.72 -17.14 6.78
CA ALA A 95 11.39 -17.68 7.06
C ALA A 95 11.46 -18.93 7.95
N ALA A 96 12.36 -19.86 7.65
CA ALA A 96 12.60 -21.04 8.46
C ALA A 96 13.07 -20.67 9.87
N ALA A 97 14.07 -19.78 9.99
CA ALA A 97 14.62 -19.34 11.26
C ALA A 97 13.56 -18.69 12.18
N VAL A 98 12.73 -17.80 11.63
CA VAL A 98 11.61 -17.16 12.37
C VAL A 98 10.52 -18.17 12.72
N SER A 99 10.35 -19.21 11.90
CA SER A 99 9.34 -20.25 12.11
C SER A 99 9.76 -21.31 13.13
N VAL A 100 11.04 -21.42 13.50
CA VAL A 100 11.56 -22.46 14.42
C VAL A 100 10.72 -22.62 15.70
N PRO A 101 10.35 -21.55 16.44
CA PRO A 101 9.56 -21.68 17.67
C PRO A 101 8.17 -22.30 17.48
N TYR A 102 7.67 -22.31 16.24
CA TYR A 102 6.31 -22.73 15.89
C TYR A 102 6.27 -24.11 15.21
N ILE A 103 7.42 -24.76 14.96
CA ILE A 103 7.48 -26.07 14.26
C ILE A 103 6.78 -27.17 15.06
N GLN A 104 6.84 -27.10 16.39
CA GLN A 104 6.22 -28.11 17.26
C GLN A 104 4.69 -28.04 17.26
N ASP A 105 4.12 -26.84 17.10
CA ASP A 105 2.68 -26.63 16.99
C ASP A 105 2.36 -25.52 15.98
N TRP A 106 2.05 -25.94 14.76
CA TRP A 106 1.73 -25.03 13.66
C TRP A 106 0.46 -24.19 13.92
N ARG A 107 -0.42 -24.59 14.86
CA ARG A 107 -1.62 -23.81 15.19
C ARG A 107 -1.26 -22.47 15.84
N LEU A 108 -0.07 -22.37 16.42
CA LEU A 108 0.45 -21.13 17.00
C LEU A 108 0.71 -20.03 15.96
N PHE A 109 0.74 -20.36 14.65
CA PHE A 109 0.74 -19.36 13.59
C PHE A 109 -0.59 -18.60 13.47
N LYS A 110 -1.68 -19.11 14.06
CA LYS A 110 -2.99 -18.44 14.11
C LYS A 110 -3.47 -17.97 12.73
N LEU A 111 -3.30 -18.81 11.71
CA LEU A 111 -3.64 -18.48 10.32
C LEU A 111 -5.14 -18.17 10.16
N GLU A 112 -5.99 -18.82 10.95
CA GLU A 112 -7.43 -18.57 11.00
C GLU A 112 -7.71 -17.16 11.55
N ASP A 113 -7.16 -16.79 12.71
CA ASP A 113 -7.28 -15.43 13.28
C ASP A 113 -6.79 -14.35 12.30
N ILE A 114 -5.72 -14.62 11.55
CA ILE A 114 -5.20 -13.70 10.52
C ILE A 114 -6.22 -13.55 9.38
N GLY A 115 -6.79 -14.66 8.92
CA GLY A 115 -7.81 -14.69 7.88
C GLY A 115 -9.08 -13.95 8.29
N ASP A 116 -9.55 -14.19 9.51
CA ASP A 116 -10.71 -13.53 10.09
C ASP A 116 -10.48 -12.03 10.23
N ASN A 117 -9.34 -11.63 10.80
CA ASN A 117 -8.98 -10.22 10.93
C ASN A 117 -8.83 -9.50 9.58
N ALA A 118 -8.32 -10.18 8.55
CA ALA A 118 -8.25 -9.64 7.19
C ALA A 118 -9.62 -9.50 6.51
N SER A 119 -10.64 -10.20 7.03
CA SER A 119 -12.00 -10.19 6.52
C SER A 119 -12.92 -9.18 7.22
N LEU A 120 -12.52 -8.70 8.40
CA LEU A 120 -13.24 -7.67 9.16
C LEU A 120 -13.48 -6.42 8.32
N ILE A 121 -14.68 -5.86 8.42
CA ILE A 121 -15.10 -4.67 7.68
C ILE A 121 -14.99 -3.46 8.60
N ASP A 122 -14.02 -2.59 8.36
CA ASP A 122 -13.79 -1.41 9.20
C ASP A 122 -13.04 -0.30 8.46
N ASN A 123 -13.54 0.93 8.55
CA ASN A 123 -12.97 2.18 7.99
C ASN A 123 -12.41 2.09 6.55
N SER A 124 -12.99 1.24 5.69
CA SER A 124 -12.50 0.92 4.35
C SER A 124 -13.50 1.28 3.24
N LEU A 125 -13.09 1.14 1.97
CA LEU A 125 -14.03 1.27 0.84
C LEU A 125 -15.16 0.27 0.94
N HIS A 126 -14.86 -0.95 1.40
CA HIS A 126 -15.88 -1.97 1.62
C HIS A 126 -16.90 -1.49 2.67
N SER A 127 -16.43 -1.01 3.83
CA SER A 127 -17.29 -0.44 4.87
C SER A 127 -18.13 0.73 4.34
N PHE A 128 -17.52 1.64 3.58
CA PHE A 128 -18.21 2.76 2.95
C PHE A 128 -19.37 2.28 2.04
N LEU A 129 -19.10 1.35 1.12
CA LEU A 129 -20.08 0.86 0.16
C LEU A 129 -21.24 0.11 0.84
N ILE A 130 -20.96 -0.74 1.84
CA ILE A 130 -22.01 -1.48 2.53
C ILE A 130 -22.90 -0.55 3.36
N HIS A 131 -22.33 0.46 4.03
CA HIS A 131 -23.13 1.45 4.76
C HIS A 131 -23.96 2.35 3.83
N VAL A 132 -23.45 2.69 2.64
CA VAL A 132 -24.26 3.37 1.61
C VAL A 132 -25.47 2.50 1.23
N PHE A 133 -25.24 1.22 0.97
CA PHE A 133 -26.32 0.27 0.66
C PHE A 133 -27.34 0.16 1.80
N GLU A 134 -26.89 0.01 3.05
CA GLU A 134 -27.77 -0.06 4.23
C GLU A 134 -28.65 1.18 4.38
N ASN A 135 -28.10 2.37 4.14
CA ASN A 135 -28.90 3.61 4.19
C ASN A 135 -29.96 3.64 3.08
N VAL A 136 -29.66 3.13 1.88
CA VAL A 136 -30.66 2.98 0.82
C VAL A 136 -31.72 1.93 1.18
N ALA A 137 -31.31 0.80 1.76
CA ALA A 137 -32.22 -0.26 2.18
C ALA A 137 -33.17 0.16 3.32
N ARG A 138 -32.78 1.13 4.16
CA ARG A 138 -33.69 1.75 5.14
C ARG A 138 -34.83 2.52 4.49
N ILE A 139 -34.59 3.10 3.30
CA ILE A 139 -35.59 3.83 2.53
C ILE A 139 -36.45 2.86 1.70
N VAL A 140 -35.85 1.78 1.20
CA VAL A 140 -36.50 0.75 0.39
C VAL A 140 -36.35 -0.62 1.06
N PRO A 141 -37.26 -1.00 1.99
CA PRO A 141 -37.12 -2.20 2.82
C PRO A 141 -36.96 -3.51 2.03
N ALA A 142 -37.51 -3.59 0.82
CA ALA A 142 -37.35 -4.75 -0.07
C ALA A 142 -35.88 -5.05 -0.43
N LEU A 143 -34.97 -4.09 -0.25
CA LEU A 143 -33.54 -4.30 -0.46
C LEU A 143 -32.84 -4.99 0.74
N ALA A 144 -33.45 -5.00 1.93
CA ALA A 144 -32.81 -5.52 3.13
C ALA A 144 -32.38 -6.99 3.00
N ASP A 145 -33.21 -7.82 2.34
CA ASP A 145 -32.94 -9.24 2.11
C ASP A 145 -31.71 -9.50 1.24
N PHE A 146 -31.25 -8.49 0.49
CA PHE A 146 -30.08 -8.58 -0.38
C PHE A 146 -28.75 -8.21 0.32
N HIS A 147 -28.77 -7.85 1.61
CA HIS A 147 -27.56 -7.39 2.32
C HIS A 147 -26.39 -8.38 2.22
N ALA A 148 -26.63 -9.67 2.48
CA ALA A 148 -25.59 -10.70 2.43
C ALA A 148 -25.02 -10.90 1.01
N ALA A 149 -25.89 -10.83 -0.01
CA ALA A 149 -25.50 -10.93 -1.41
C ALA A 149 -24.64 -9.72 -1.81
N VAL A 150 -25.07 -8.51 -1.47
CA VAL A 150 -24.33 -7.26 -1.77
C VAL A 150 -22.96 -7.24 -1.09
N ASN A 151 -22.88 -7.57 0.19
CA ASN A 151 -21.62 -7.68 0.92
C ASN A 151 -20.64 -8.66 0.23
N SER A 152 -21.14 -9.86 -0.13
CA SER A 152 -20.35 -10.87 -0.83
C SER A 152 -19.91 -10.40 -2.22
N SER A 153 -20.79 -9.72 -2.96
CA SER A 153 -20.49 -9.15 -4.28
C SER A 153 -19.44 -8.05 -4.20
N ILE A 154 -19.51 -7.14 -3.22
CA ILE A 154 -18.49 -6.09 -3.02
C ILE A 154 -17.13 -6.74 -2.74
N LYS A 155 -17.08 -7.68 -1.79
CA LYS A 155 -15.86 -8.41 -1.42
C LYS A 155 -15.24 -9.13 -2.63
N LEU A 156 -16.05 -9.81 -3.42
CA LEU A 156 -15.62 -10.50 -4.63
C LEU A 156 -15.10 -9.51 -5.68
N ALA A 157 -15.83 -8.43 -5.95
CA ALA A 157 -15.46 -7.43 -6.93
C ALA A 157 -14.14 -6.74 -6.59
N LEU A 158 -13.93 -6.34 -5.32
CA LEU A 158 -12.68 -5.75 -4.85
C LEU A 158 -11.49 -6.71 -5.02
N ARG A 159 -11.66 -7.99 -4.63
CA ARG A 159 -10.62 -9.01 -4.75
C ARG A 159 -10.28 -9.33 -6.21
N ALA A 160 -11.30 -9.58 -7.03
CA ALA A 160 -11.12 -9.88 -8.45
C ALA A 160 -10.47 -8.68 -9.18
N GLY A 161 -10.97 -7.47 -8.92
CA GLY A 161 -10.40 -6.23 -9.44
C GLY A 161 -8.93 -6.05 -9.05
N PHE A 162 -8.58 -6.35 -7.80
CA PHE A 162 -7.19 -6.29 -7.35
C PHE A 162 -6.29 -7.32 -8.03
N ILE A 163 -6.75 -8.57 -8.18
CA ILE A 163 -5.98 -9.62 -8.87
C ILE A 163 -5.73 -9.20 -10.31
N LEU A 164 -6.75 -8.74 -11.03
CA LEU A 164 -6.63 -8.24 -12.40
C LEU A 164 -5.66 -7.06 -12.47
N PHE A 165 -5.78 -6.10 -11.56
CA PHE A 165 -4.87 -4.97 -11.45
C PHE A 165 -3.42 -5.42 -11.19
N PHE A 166 -3.18 -6.34 -10.25
CA PHE A 166 -1.85 -6.82 -9.92
C PHE A 166 -1.20 -7.60 -11.06
N VAL A 167 -1.96 -8.48 -11.72
CA VAL A 167 -1.51 -9.19 -12.92
C VAL A 167 -1.19 -8.20 -14.05
N TYR A 168 -2.04 -7.19 -14.26
CA TYR A 168 -1.78 -6.12 -15.22
C TYR A 168 -0.44 -5.42 -14.93
N GLN A 169 -0.17 -5.11 -13.66
CA GLN A 169 1.08 -4.47 -13.25
C GLN A 169 2.31 -5.34 -13.52
N LEU A 170 2.20 -6.67 -13.38
CA LEU A 170 3.27 -7.63 -13.69
C LEU A 170 3.50 -7.83 -15.19
N VAL A 171 2.42 -7.86 -15.99
CA VAL A 171 2.51 -8.09 -17.44
C VAL A 171 2.95 -6.82 -18.18
N ARG A 172 2.58 -5.65 -17.68
CA ARG A 172 2.91 -4.34 -18.29
C ARG A 172 4.20 -3.72 -17.74
N LEU A 173 5.15 -4.55 -17.32
CA LEU A 173 6.46 -4.05 -16.88
C LEU A 173 7.27 -3.53 -18.08
N PRO A 174 7.78 -2.28 -18.03
CA PRO A 174 8.52 -1.70 -19.13
C PRO A 174 9.83 -2.47 -19.40
N LYS A 175 10.38 -2.36 -20.62
CA LYS A 175 11.65 -3.04 -20.97
C LYS A 175 12.81 -2.57 -20.08
N ASN A 176 12.88 -1.27 -19.80
CA ASN A 176 13.83 -0.64 -18.88
C ASN A 176 13.35 -0.66 -17.41
N PHE A 177 12.73 -1.76 -16.98
CA PHE A 177 12.28 -1.92 -15.60
C PHE A 177 13.47 -1.79 -14.64
N GLY A 178 13.39 -0.81 -13.73
CA GLY A 178 14.50 -0.35 -12.89
C GLY A 178 14.02 0.02 -11.50
N ALA A 179 14.91 0.54 -10.65
CA ALA A 179 14.61 0.89 -9.26
C ALA A 179 13.43 1.87 -9.11
N ARG A 180 13.37 2.89 -9.98
CA ARG A 180 12.27 3.89 -10.01
C ARG A 180 10.93 3.21 -10.28
N HIS A 181 10.85 2.42 -11.33
CA HIS A 181 9.62 1.69 -11.70
C HIS A 181 9.21 0.69 -10.62
N LEU A 182 10.17 -0.02 -10.01
CA LEU A 182 9.87 -0.94 -8.90
C LEU A 182 9.28 -0.16 -7.71
N THR A 183 9.89 0.97 -7.33
CA THR A 183 9.39 1.82 -6.23
C THR A 183 7.94 2.26 -6.49
N GLU A 184 7.68 2.81 -7.68
CA GLU A 184 6.35 3.28 -8.07
C GLU A 184 5.32 2.15 -8.11
N LYS A 185 5.63 1.03 -8.80
CA LYS A 185 4.72 -0.11 -8.93
C LYS A 185 4.45 -0.75 -7.57
N SER A 186 5.47 -0.92 -6.72
CA SER A 186 5.32 -1.49 -5.38
C SER A 186 4.44 -0.62 -4.49
N LEU A 187 4.69 0.69 -4.46
CA LEU A 187 3.86 1.63 -3.71
C LEU A 187 2.42 1.63 -4.22
N LEU A 188 2.21 1.60 -5.53
CA LEU A 188 0.86 1.60 -6.10
C LEU A 188 0.12 0.30 -5.74
N VAL A 189 0.79 -0.85 -5.81
CA VAL A 189 0.21 -2.14 -5.42
C VAL A 189 -0.19 -2.15 -3.95
N LEU A 190 0.70 -1.70 -3.07
CA LEU A 190 0.39 -1.62 -1.64
C LEU A 190 -0.69 -0.59 -1.35
N PHE A 191 -0.66 0.57 -2.00
CA PHE A 191 -1.69 1.60 -1.85
C PHE A 191 -3.08 1.07 -2.22
N VAL A 192 -3.21 0.44 -3.40
CA VAL A 192 -4.49 -0.14 -3.84
C VAL A 192 -4.92 -1.27 -2.91
N LEU A 193 -4.01 -2.16 -2.51
CA LEU A 193 -4.34 -3.22 -1.56
C LEU A 193 -4.88 -2.66 -0.24
N ILE A 194 -4.12 -1.75 0.38
CA ILE A 194 -4.35 -1.30 1.75
C ILE A 194 -5.51 -0.30 1.81
N CYS A 195 -5.52 0.71 0.95
CA CYS A 195 -6.47 1.83 1.02
C CYS A 195 -7.75 1.59 0.23
N VAL A 196 -7.78 0.64 -0.72
CA VAL A 196 -8.95 0.43 -1.61
C VAL A 196 -9.56 -0.96 -1.43
N VAL A 197 -8.73 -2.00 -1.40
CA VAL A 197 -9.21 -3.40 -1.50
C VAL A 197 -9.43 -4.03 -0.13
N SER A 198 -8.60 -3.69 0.86
CA SER A 198 -8.69 -4.25 2.20
C SER A 198 -10.05 -3.93 2.83
N SER A 199 -10.72 -4.96 3.38
CA SER A 199 -11.96 -4.75 4.14
C SER A 199 -11.73 -3.96 5.43
N LYS A 200 -10.50 -3.97 5.95
CA LYS A 200 -10.08 -3.24 7.15
C LYS A 200 -9.01 -2.24 6.78
N PHE A 201 -9.22 -0.98 7.12
CA PHE A 201 -8.21 0.05 6.98
C PHE A 201 -8.12 0.84 8.28
N ASN A 202 -6.92 1.23 8.67
CA ASN A 202 -6.70 2.04 9.86
C ASN A 202 -5.60 3.06 9.55
N ALA A 203 -5.66 4.23 10.20
CA ALA A 203 -4.76 5.34 9.95
C ALA A 203 -3.27 4.96 10.06
N TRP A 204 -2.92 4.08 11.01
CA TRP A 204 -1.55 3.60 11.19
C TRP A 204 -1.02 2.76 10.02
N TYR A 205 -1.87 2.28 9.10
CA TYR A 205 -1.43 1.57 7.90
C TYR A 205 -0.68 2.49 6.93
N VAL A 206 -0.87 3.81 7.02
CA VAL A 206 -0.09 4.79 6.26
C VAL A 206 1.42 4.70 6.60
N GLY A 207 1.77 4.24 7.80
CA GLY A 207 3.16 3.97 8.19
C GLY A 207 3.87 2.95 7.30
N MET A 208 3.14 2.03 6.66
CA MET A 208 3.72 1.09 5.68
C MET A 208 4.05 1.77 4.35
N LEU A 209 3.32 2.83 4.00
CA LEU A 209 3.40 3.50 2.69
C LEU A 209 4.33 4.70 2.71
N LEU A 210 4.35 5.46 3.81
CA LEU A 210 5.03 6.76 3.87
C LEU A 210 6.55 6.67 3.68
N PRO A 211 7.32 5.81 4.38
CA PRO A 211 8.76 5.73 4.17
C PRO A 211 9.17 5.42 2.72
N PRO A 212 8.62 4.39 2.04
CA PRO A 212 8.96 4.15 0.64
C PRO A 212 8.41 5.26 -0.29
N ALA A 213 7.28 5.91 0.03
CA ALA A 213 6.74 7.00 -0.78
C ALA A 213 7.68 8.21 -0.84
N LEU A 214 8.41 8.47 0.24
CA LEU A 214 9.39 9.55 0.29
C LEU A 214 10.61 9.31 -0.61
N LEU A 215 10.82 8.07 -1.09
CA LEU A 215 11.84 7.72 -2.09
C LEU A 215 11.45 8.13 -3.52
N LEU A 216 10.18 8.45 -3.78
CA LEU A 216 9.74 9.00 -5.06
C LEU A 216 10.08 10.49 -5.20
N GLU A 217 10.16 10.95 -6.45
CA GLU A 217 10.35 12.38 -6.77
C GLU A 217 9.28 13.26 -6.10
N GLU A 218 9.64 14.47 -5.68
CA GLU A 218 8.74 15.39 -4.93
C GLU A 218 7.49 15.76 -5.74
N ARG A 219 7.61 15.79 -7.06
CA ARG A 219 6.48 16.05 -7.98
C ARG A 219 5.65 14.81 -8.28
N HIS A 220 6.10 13.63 -7.87
CA HIS A 220 5.40 12.39 -8.15
C HIS A 220 4.04 12.37 -7.44
N TRP A 221 2.99 12.16 -8.22
CA TRP A 221 1.60 12.21 -7.74
C TRP A 221 1.35 11.26 -6.56
N LEU A 222 1.89 10.03 -6.63
CA LEU A 222 1.71 9.02 -5.58
C LEU A 222 2.35 9.42 -4.24
N ARG A 223 3.51 10.10 -4.27
CA ARG A 223 4.13 10.65 -3.06
C ARG A 223 3.26 11.74 -2.45
N ARG A 224 2.77 12.67 -3.28
CA ARG A 224 1.88 13.75 -2.84
C ARG A 224 0.57 13.20 -2.28
N LEU A 225 0.02 12.16 -2.89
CA LEU A 225 -1.18 11.47 -2.42
C LEU A 225 -0.97 10.83 -1.04
N ILE A 226 0.10 10.05 -0.87
CA ILE A 226 0.39 9.39 0.41
C ILE A 226 0.66 10.40 1.52
N LEU A 227 1.36 11.51 1.21
CA LEU A 227 1.53 12.62 2.14
C LEU A 227 0.19 13.27 2.51
N LEU A 228 -0.65 13.57 1.53
CA LEU A 228 -1.96 14.17 1.77
C LEU A 228 -2.85 13.26 2.62
N ILE A 229 -2.88 11.95 2.31
CA ILE A 229 -3.59 10.95 3.10
C ILE A 229 -3.03 10.88 4.52
N SER A 230 -1.70 10.91 4.70
CA SER A 230 -1.12 10.94 6.06
C SER A 230 -1.59 12.14 6.89
N CYS A 231 -1.85 13.28 6.24
CA CYS A 231 -2.39 14.46 6.90
C CYS A 231 -3.89 14.32 7.19
N THR A 232 -4.68 13.83 6.23
CA THR A 232 -6.13 13.70 6.40
C THR A 232 -6.52 12.59 7.36
N GLU A 233 -5.71 11.53 7.47
CA GLU A 233 -5.88 10.47 8.46
C GLU A 233 -5.73 10.95 9.92
N LEU A 234 -5.19 12.15 10.17
CA LEU A 234 -5.25 12.75 11.51
C LEU A 234 -6.69 12.96 11.99
N LEU A 235 -7.65 13.09 11.08
CA LEU A 235 -9.07 13.14 11.41
C LEU A 235 -9.54 11.85 12.11
N SER A 236 -8.87 10.71 11.92
CA SER A 236 -9.19 9.48 12.63
C SER A 236 -8.95 9.56 14.15
N LEU A 237 -8.24 10.59 14.62
CA LEU A 237 -8.05 10.87 16.06
C LEU A 237 -9.24 11.64 16.66
N THR A 238 -10.23 11.99 15.84
CA THR A 238 -11.43 12.73 16.22
C THR A 238 -12.69 11.87 16.04
N PHE A 239 -13.88 12.46 16.23
CA PHE A 239 -15.16 11.79 15.97
C PHE A 239 -15.32 11.30 14.52
N PHE A 240 -14.54 11.85 13.57
CA PHE A 240 -14.58 11.42 12.16
C PHE A 240 -14.36 9.92 12.02
N LYS A 241 -13.57 9.27 12.89
CA LYS A 241 -13.37 7.82 12.84
C LYS A 241 -14.68 7.03 12.89
N GLN A 242 -15.65 7.49 13.68
CA GLN A 242 -16.93 6.82 13.89
C GLN A 242 -17.95 7.11 12.78
N ALA A 243 -17.68 8.09 11.91
CA ALA A 243 -18.58 8.46 10.82
C ALA A 243 -18.29 7.62 9.57
N TYR A 244 -18.72 6.34 9.56
CA TYR A 244 -18.35 5.31 8.55
C TYR A 244 -18.50 5.70 7.06
N MET A 245 -19.37 6.64 6.72
CA MET A 245 -19.47 7.15 5.35
C MET A 245 -18.52 8.34 5.12
N LEU A 246 -18.44 9.25 6.08
CA LEU A 246 -17.66 10.47 5.96
C LEU A 246 -16.16 10.20 6.11
N ASN A 247 -15.78 9.20 6.91
CA ASN A 247 -14.39 8.86 7.20
C ASN A 247 -13.61 8.50 5.93
N PHE A 248 -14.08 7.51 5.17
CA PHE A 248 -13.42 7.03 3.97
C PHE A 248 -13.47 8.06 2.86
N PHE A 249 -14.59 8.77 2.74
CA PHE A 249 -14.72 9.87 1.79
C PHE A 249 -13.69 10.98 2.06
N ALA A 250 -13.67 11.52 3.28
CA ALA A 250 -12.83 12.66 3.62
C ALA A 250 -11.33 12.29 3.69
N MET A 251 -11.00 11.12 4.22
CA MET A 251 -9.61 10.75 4.48
C MET A 251 -8.93 10.03 3.30
N ILE A 252 -9.70 9.44 2.37
CA ILE A 252 -9.14 8.70 1.21
C ILE A 252 -9.66 9.24 -0.14
N LEU A 253 -10.98 9.28 -0.38
CA LEU A 253 -11.53 9.64 -1.70
C LEU A 253 -11.25 11.10 -2.08
N LEU A 254 -11.41 12.03 -1.14
CA LEU A 254 -11.17 13.45 -1.38
C LEU A 254 -9.69 13.73 -1.70
N PRO A 255 -8.69 13.23 -0.94
CA PRO A 255 -7.28 13.29 -1.34
C PRO A 255 -6.99 12.73 -2.73
N CYS A 256 -7.56 11.56 -3.05
CA CYS A 256 -7.43 10.95 -4.38
C CYS A 256 -7.96 11.90 -5.48
N TRP A 257 -9.13 12.49 -5.28
CA TRP A 257 -9.74 13.42 -6.22
C TRP A 257 -8.92 14.70 -6.39
N ILE A 258 -8.43 15.30 -5.30
CA ILE A 258 -7.58 16.50 -5.33
C ILE A 258 -6.31 16.24 -6.16
N ILE A 259 -5.61 15.12 -5.89
CA ILE A 259 -4.39 14.77 -6.63
C ILE A 259 -4.70 14.47 -8.10
N PHE A 260 -5.80 13.75 -8.38
CA PHE A 260 -6.20 13.46 -9.75
C PHE A 260 -6.45 14.74 -10.56
N ARG A 261 -7.20 15.70 -10.00
CA ARG A 261 -7.44 17.00 -10.64
C ARG A 261 -6.15 17.74 -10.93
N ARG A 262 -5.26 17.83 -9.93
CA ARG A 262 -3.98 18.51 -10.07
C ARG A 262 -3.10 17.90 -11.15
N VAL A 263 -3.00 16.57 -11.21
CA VAL A 263 -2.22 15.88 -12.26
C VAL A 263 -2.80 16.15 -13.64
N ARG A 264 -4.13 16.21 -13.77
CA ARG A 264 -4.79 16.53 -15.04
C ARG A 264 -4.49 17.97 -15.48
N GLU A 265 -4.53 18.92 -14.56
CA GLU A 265 -4.20 20.32 -14.81
C GLU A 265 -2.73 20.51 -15.20
N GLU A 266 -1.80 19.86 -14.48
CA GLU A 266 -0.36 19.89 -14.81
C GLU A 266 -0.09 19.36 -16.24
N LYS A 267 -0.72 18.24 -16.63
CA LYS A 267 -0.59 17.70 -18.00
C LYS A 267 -1.19 18.62 -19.07
N ALA A 268 -2.32 19.27 -18.78
CA ALA A 268 -2.93 20.21 -19.71
C ALA A 268 -2.01 21.41 -19.95
N MET A 269 -1.39 21.95 -18.89
CA MET A 269 -0.41 23.03 -19.01
C MET A 269 0.83 22.61 -19.80
N GLU A 270 1.39 21.42 -19.55
CA GLU A 270 2.53 20.88 -20.30
C GLU A 270 2.22 20.78 -21.80
N SER A 271 1.03 20.28 -22.15
CA SER A 271 0.59 20.18 -23.55
C SER A 271 0.42 21.55 -24.22
N ALA A 272 -0.09 22.56 -23.50
CA ALA A 272 -0.25 23.92 -24.02
C ALA A 272 1.11 24.64 -24.20
N THR A 273 2.07 24.40 -23.32
CA THR A 273 3.43 24.96 -23.47
C THR A 273 4.19 24.32 -24.63
N ALA A 274 3.95 23.03 -24.90
CA ALA A 274 4.60 22.32 -26.00
C ALA A 274 4.08 22.74 -27.39
N SER A 275 2.91 23.37 -27.49
CA SER A 275 2.31 23.82 -28.75
C SER A 275 2.64 25.26 -29.14
N LEU A 276 3.35 26.01 -28.29
CA LEU A 276 3.82 27.36 -28.65
C LEU A 276 5.01 27.24 -29.64
N PRO A 277 4.99 27.96 -30.78
CA PRO A 277 6.09 27.92 -31.73
C PRO A 277 7.39 28.37 -31.04
N ALA A 278 8.50 27.66 -31.30
CA ALA A 278 9.82 28.08 -30.87
C ALA A 278 10.16 29.40 -31.61
N GLY A 279 9.91 30.51 -30.94
CA GLY A 279 10.28 31.86 -31.40
C GLY A 279 11.77 32.10 -31.34
#